data_AF-A0A431IPP7-F1
#
_entry.id   AF-A0A431IPP7-F1
#
_cell.length_a   1.000
_cell.length_b   1.000
_cell.length_c   1.000
_cell.angle_alpha   90.00
_cell.angle_beta   90.00
_cell.angle_gamma   90.00
#
_symmetry.space_group_name_H-M   'P 1'
#
loop_
_entity.id
_entity.type
_entity.pdbx_description
1 polymer ?
#
loop_
_entity_poly.entity_id
_entity_poly.type
_entity_poly.pdbx_seq_one_letter_code
_entity_poly.pdbx_strand_id
1 'polypeptide(L)'
;MASESHGGPAGKLRAVAARLYQRVPSEEQAAGLGIPLSAYRAQAPVPVWPENRTAVLVFQLMSTQWRAGMGGYTGLDYGALREIWQRLHIKRRERDQVFFDLRVLEHAALEAIHDSKD
;
A
#
# COMPACT_ATOMS: atom_id res chain seq x y z
N MET A 1 3.56 33.34 9.40
CA MET A 1 3.82 32.31 8.36
C MET A 1 3.21 31.02 8.87
N ALA A 2 2.04 30.65 8.35
CA ALA A 2 1.32 29.44 8.76
C ALA A 2 2.06 28.21 8.21
N SER A 3 2.29 27.20 9.06
CA SER A 3 2.83 25.92 8.63
C SER A 3 1.73 25.16 7.90
N GLU A 4 1.86 25.00 6.59
CA GLU A 4 0.97 24.15 5.81
C GLU A 4 1.23 22.68 6.18
N SER A 5 0.30 22.10 6.93
CA SER A 5 0.26 20.67 7.27
C SER A 5 0.15 19.84 5.98
N HIS A 6 1.27 19.31 5.49
CA HIS A 6 1.39 18.47 4.30
C HIS A 6 0.86 17.03 4.49
N GLY A 7 -0.17 16.82 5.30
CA GLY A 7 -0.79 15.52 5.54
C GLY A 7 -2.08 15.39 4.73
N GLY A 8 -2.02 14.77 3.56
CA GLY A 8 -3.24 14.36 2.84
C GLY A 8 -4.08 13.40 3.70
N PRO A 9 -5.42 13.35 3.54
CA PRO A 9 -6.23 12.49 4.39
C PRO A 9 -5.85 11.01 4.29
N ALA A 10 -5.39 10.45 5.41
CA ALA A 10 -4.90 9.07 5.55
C ALA A 10 -5.87 8.01 4.99
N GLY A 11 -7.18 8.31 4.96
CA GLY A 11 -8.19 7.43 4.37
C GLY A 11 -7.94 7.07 2.90
N LYS A 12 -7.33 7.96 2.10
CA LYS A 12 -7.00 7.63 0.70
C LYS A 12 -5.79 6.71 0.57
N LEU A 13 -4.79 6.86 1.43
CA LEU A 13 -3.64 5.95 1.48
C LEU A 13 -4.11 4.52 1.79
N ARG A 14 -4.95 4.35 2.82
CA ARG A 14 -5.51 3.04 3.18
C ARG A 14 -6.23 2.38 2.01
N ALA A 15 -7.08 3.13 1.29
CA ALA A 15 -7.80 2.60 0.14
C ALA A 15 -6.87 2.16 -1.00
N VAL A 16 -5.77 2.88 -1.25
CA VAL A 16 -4.77 2.50 -2.26
C VAL A 16 -4.10 1.18 -1.89
N ALA A 17 -3.61 1.06 -0.66
CA ALA A 17 -2.94 -0.16 -0.20
C ALA A 17 -3.88 -1.38 -0.16
N ALA A 18 -5.09 -1.19 0.40
CA ALA A 18 -6.11 -2.24 0.44
C ALA A 18 -6.45 -2.74 -0.98
N ARG A 19 -6.51 -1.84 -1.97
CA ARG A 19 -6.74 -2.23 -3.36
C ARG A 19 -5.56 -3.02 -3.95
N LEU A 20 -4.33 -2.59 -3.71
CA LEU A 20 -3.13 -3.23 -4.26
C LEU A 20 -2.94 -4.66 -3.75
N TYR A 21 -3.34 -4.92 -2.50
CA TYR A 21 -3.18 -6.22 -1.85
C TYR A 21 -4.49 -6.97 -1.65
N GLN A 22 -5.56 -6.54 -2.33
CA GLN A 22 -6.84 -7.23 -2.28
C GLN A 22 -6.68 -8.65 -2.81
N ARG A 23 -7.15 -9.62 -2.02
CA ARG A 23 -7.21 -11.01 -2.46
C ARG A 23 -8.31 -11.19 -3.49
N VAL A 24 -7.93 -11.67 -4.67
CA VAL A 24 -8.87 -12.10 -5.72
C VAL A 24 -9.01 -13.62 -5.61
N PRO A 25 -10.23 -14.18 -5.60
CA PRO A 25 -10.42 -15.63 -5.56
C PRO A 25 -9.79 -16.30 -6.79
N SER A 26 -9.45 -17.59 -6.66
CA SER A 26 -9.11 -18.41 -7.83
C SER A 26 -10.32 -18.58 -8.74
N GLU A 27 -10.10 -18.99 -9.99
CA GLU A 27 -11.19 -19.25 -10.93
C GLU A 27 -12.14 -20.34 -10.42
N GLU A 28 -11.60 -21.38 -9.79
CA GLU A 28 -12.36 -22.44 -9.14
C GLU A 28 -13.21 -21.92 -7.97
N GLN A 29 -12.63 -21.10 -7.09
CA GLN A 29 -13.36 -20.48 -5.97
C GLN A 29 -14.48 -19.56 -6.47
N ALA A 30 -14.22 -18.78 -7.52
CA ALA A 30 -15.20 -17.91 -8.13
C ALA A 30 -16.35 -18.71 -8.77
N ALA A 31 -16.03 -19.79 -9.49
CA ALA A 31 -17.00 -20.70 -10.09
C ALA A 31 -17.90 -21.37 -9.05
N GLY A 32 -17.35 -21.79 -7.90
CA GLY A 32 -18.11 -22.36 -6.79
C GLY A 32 -19.18 -21.43 -6.20
N LEU A 33 -19.03 -20.11 -6.37
CA LEU A 33 -19.98 -19.09 -5.93
C LEU A 33 -20.91 -18.60 -7.06
N GLY A 34 -20.71 -19.07 -8.30
CA GLY A 34 -21.46 -18.59 -9.47
C GLY A 34 -21.17 -17.12 -9.86
N ILE A 35 -20.08 -16.55 -9.33
CA ILE A 35 -19.67 -15.16 -9.61
C ILE A 35 -18.49 -15.21 -10.59
N PRO A 36 -18.58 -14.57 -11.77
CA PRO A 36 -17.47 -14.60 -12.72
C PRO A 36 -16.24 -13.89 -12.16
N LEU A 37 -15.05 -14.44 -12.43
CA LEU A 37 -13.78 -13.87 -11.97
C LEU A 37 -13.59 -12.39 -12.38
N SER A 38 -14.17 -11.99 -13.52
CA SER A 38 -14.17 -10.61 -13.98
C SER A 38 -14.89 -9.65 -13.03
N ALA A 39 -15.94 -10.07 -12.33
CA ALA A 39 -16.65 -9.22 -11.37
C ALA A 39 -15.76 -8.81 -10.19
N TYR A 40 -14.88 -9.71 -9.72
CA TYR A 40 -13.89 -9.39 -8.69
C TYR A 40 -12.81 -8.42 -9.19
N ARG A 41 -12.46 -8.50 -10.48
CA ARG A 41 -11.43 -7.68 -11.13
C ARG A 41 -11.97 -6.33 -11.65
N ALA A 42 -13.27 -6.20 -11.87
CA ALA A 42 -13.91 -5.02 -12.49
C ALA A 42 -14.12 -3.84 -11.52
N GLN A 43 -13.16 -3.55 -10.65
CA GLN A 43 -13.26 -2.45 -9.70
C GLN A 43 -12.56 -1.18 -10.20
N ALA A 44 -13.23 -0.03 -10.07
CA ALA A 44 -12.69 1.27 -10.47
C ALA A 44 -11.36 1.57 -9.75
N PRO A 45 -10.36 2.16 -10.45
CA PRO A 45 -9.06 2.49 -9.85
C PRO A 45 -9.22 3.46 -8.68
N VAL A 46 -8.36 3.32 -7.66
CA VAL A 46 -8.33 4.24 -6.52
C VAL A 46 -7.51 5.48 -6.92
N PRO A 47 -8.10 6.69 -6.93
CA PRO A 47 -7.35 7.88 -7.28
C PRO A 47 -6.32 8.20 -6.19
N VAL A 48 -5.09 8.50 -6.62
CA VAL A 48 -4.00 8.94 -5.74
C VAL A 48 -3.94 10.47 -5.76
N TRP A 49 -4.13 11.09 -4.60
CA TRP A 49 -4.02 12.54 -4.46
C TRP A 49 -2.57 13.03 -4.57
N PRO A 50 -2.33 14.25 -5.07
CA PRO A 50 -1.00 14.78 -5.31
C PRO A 50 -0.05 14.67 -4.11
N GLU A 51 -0.55 14.94 -2.91
CA GLU A 51 0.23 14.94 -1.67
C GLU A 51 0.68 13.52 -1.29
N ASN A 52 -0.11 12.52 -1.67
CA ASN A 52 0.14 11.11 -1.38
C ASN A 52 1.02 10.42 -2.44
N ARG A 53 1.27 11.05 -3.59
CA ARG A 53 1.96 10.41 -4.73
C ARG A 53 3.32 9.85 -4.35
N THR A 54 4.11 10.61 -3.62
CA THR A 54 5.45 10.21 -3.22
C THR A 54 5.43 8.97 -2.32
N ALA A 55 4.53 8.94 -1.33
CA ALA A 55 4.37 7.78 -0.45
C ALA A 55 3.89 6.53 -1.22
N VAL A 56 2.95 6.69 -2.15
CA VAL A 56 2.47 5.57 -2.98
C VAL A 56 3.58 5.04 -3.89
N LEU A 57 4.39 5.91 -4.50
CA LEU A 57 5.54 5.49 -5.31
C LEU A 57 6.60 4.76 -4.48
N VAL A 58 6.91 5.26 -3.27
CA VAL A 58 7.81 4.57 -2.34
C VAL A 58 7.27 3.19 -2.00
N PHE A 59 5.99 3.08 -1.65
CA PHE A 59 5.34 1.81 -1.33
C PHE A 59 5.38 0.81 -2.50
N GLN A 60 5.15 1.27 -3.73
CA GLN A 60 5.28 0.45 -4.94
C GLN A 60 6.71 -0.07 -5.15
N LEU A 61 7.73 0.79 -4.96
CA LEU A 61 9.14 0.37 -5.04
C LEU A 61 9.54 -0.58 -3.92
N MET A 62 8.84 -0.55 -2.78
CA MET A 62 9.02 -1.48 -1.67
C MET A 62 8.20 -2.78 -1.79
N SER A 63 7.44 -2.97 -2.87
CA SER A 63 6.52 -4.11 -3.03
C SER A 63 7.18 -5.49 -2.92
N THR A 64 8.49 -5.60 -3.15
CA THR A 64 9.27 -6.84 -3.02
C THR A 64 10.05 -6.95 -1.71
N GLN A 65 10.00 -5.92 -0.86
CA GLN A 65 10.82 -5.78 0.34
C GLN A 65 10.03 -6.17 1.60
N TRP A 66 9.19 -7.22 1.52
CA TRP A 66 8.46 -7.73 2.67
C TRP A 66 9.33 -8.64 3.52
N ARG A 67 9.27 -8.46 4.84
CA ARG A 67 9.70 -9.46 5.81
C ARG A 67 8.56 -10.47 5.99
N ALA A 68 8.91 -11.75 6.00
CA ALA A 68 7.97 -12.85 6.19
C ALA A 68 8.42 -13.75 7.35
N GLY A 69 7.45 -14.27 8.12
CA GLY A 69 7.65 -15.30 9.12
C GLY A 69 6.67 -16.46 8.93
N MET A 70 6.57 -17.35 9.93
CA MET A 70 5.66 -18.51 9.89
C MET A 70 4.19 -18.11 9.62
N GLY A 71 3.80 -16.90 10.01
CA GLY A 71 2.45 -16.36 9.81
C GLY A 71 2.23 -15.57 8.51
N GLY A 72 3.21 -15.50 7.60
CA GLY A 72 3.14 -14.66 6.40
C GLY A 72 3.89 -13.34 6.57
N TYR A 73 3.51 -12.32 5.79
CA TYR A 73 4.16 -11.00 5.83
C TYR A 73 3.91 -10.27 7.14
N THR A 74 4.96 -9.69 7.71
CA THR A 74 4.88 -8.99 9.02
C THR A 74 5.15 -7.49 8.91
N GLY A 75 5.80 -7.05 7.84
CA GLY A 75 6.16 -5.65 7.61
C GLY A 75 7.20 -5.51 6.50
N LEU A 76 7.41 -4.29 6.03
CA LEU A 76 8.40 -3.89 5.05
C LEU A 76 9.79 -3.78 5.69
N ASP A 77 10.82 -4.14 4.94
CA ASP A 77 12.21 -3.88 5.30
C ASP A 77 12.57 -2.43 5.01
N TYR A 78 12.47 -1.58 6.04
CA TYR A 78 12.85 -0.18 5.96
C TYR A 78 14.34 0.04 5.66
N GLY A 79 15.21 -0.98 5.75
CA GLY A 79 16.60 -0.89 5.31
C GLY A 79 16.73 -0.48 3.83
N ALA A 80 15.76 -0.86 2.99
CA ALA A 80 15.72 -0.48 1.58
C ALA A 80 15.39 1.01 1.33
N LEU A 81 14.83 1.72 2.33
CA LEU A 81 14.40 3.11 2.15
C LEU A 81 15.54 4.05 1.78
N ARG A 82 16.76 3.80 2.28
CA ARG A 82 17.92 4.64 1.94
C ARG A 82 18.17 4.67 0.43
N GLU A 83 18.03 3.53 -0.24
CA GLU A 83 18.19 3.44 -1.69
C GLU A 83 17.04 4.13 -2.42
N ILE A 84 15.81 3.95 -1.93
CA ILE A 84 14.61 4.56 -2.53
C ILE A 84 14.64 6.09 -2.41
N TRP A 85 15.06 6.63 -1.25
CA TRP A 85 15.23 8.07 -1.07
C TRP A 85 16.21 8.67 -2.09
N GLN A 86 17.26 7.93 -2.44
CA GLN A 86 18.25 8.37 -3.44
C GLN A 86 17.66 8.32 -4.85
N ARG A 87 17.04 7.20 -5.24
CA ARG A 87 16.46 7.01 -6.58
C ARG A 87 15.33 7.99 -6.90
N LEU A 88 14.52 8.32 -5.90
CA LEU A 88 13.41 9.27 -6.04
C LEU A 88 13.78 10.72 -5.70
N HIS A 89 15.04 10.98 -5.35
CA HIS A 89 15.52 12.31 -4.95
C HIS A 89 14.68 12.98 -3.85
N ILE A 90 14.21 12.19 -2.88
CA ILE A 90 13.32 12.68 -1.81
C ILE A 90 14.14 13.53 -0.82
N LYS A 91 13.71 14.79 -0.66
CA LYS A 91 14.42 15.78 0.16
C LYS A 91 14.37 15.36 1.62
N ARG A 92 15.46 15.61 2.37
CA ARG A 92 15.54 15.24 3.79
C ARG A 92 14.33 15.70 4.61
N ARG A 93 13.84 16.93 4.38
CA ARG A 93 12.69 17.51 5.09
C ARG A 93 11.35 16.82 4.81
N GLU A 94 11.24 16.07 3.71
CA GLU A 94 10.01 15.39 3.30
C GLU A 94 9.99 13.93 3.78
N ARG A 95 11.15 13.36 4.15
CA ARG A 95 11.30 11.92 4.45
C ARG A 95 10.44 11.47 5.61
N ASP A 96 10.35 12.26 6.68
CA ASP A 96 9.60 11.88 7.87
C ASP A 96 8.10 11.78 7.56
N GLN A 97 7.56 12.73 6.80
CA GLN A 97 6.17 12.70 6.36
C GLN A 97 5.91 11.53 5.40
N VAL A 98 6.77 11.34 4.40
CA VAL A 98 6.63 10.21 3.46
C VAL A 98 6.74 8.86 4.18
N PHE A 99 7.59 8.77 5.19
CA PHE A 99 7.70 7.56 6.02
C PHE A 99 6.45 7.32 6.85
N PHE A 100 5.85 8.36 7.45
CA PHE A 100 4.58 8.23 8.15
C PHE A 100 3.46 7.73 7.21
N ASP A 101 3.36 8.32 6.02
CA ASP A 101 2.36 7.92 5.02
C ASP A 101 2.59 6.50 4.49
N LEU A 102 3.86 6.10 4.34
CA LEU A 102 4.25 4.72 4.01
C LEU A 102 3.76 3.73 5.08
N ARG A 103 3.87 4.06 6.36
CA ARG A 103 3.36 3.20 7.44
C ARG A 103 1.85 3.02 7.39
N VAL A 104 1.11 4.06 6.97
CA VAL A 104 -0.34 3.95 6.75
C VAL A 104 -0.65 3.00 5.60
N LEU A 105 0.11 3.07 4.49
CA LEU A 105 -0.02 2.15 3.36
C LEU A 105 0.31 0.71 3.77
N GLU A 106 1.44 0.50 4.45
CA GLU A 106 1.87 -0.81 4.93
C GLU A 106 0.83 -1.46 5.84
N HIS A 107 0.31 -0.72 6.82
CA HIS A 107 -0.67 -1.25 7.76
C HIS A 107 -1.96 -1.70 7.06
N ALA A 108 -2.48 -0.88 6.13
CA ALA A 108 -3.66 -1.25 5.35
C ALA A 108 -3.41 -2.43 4.39
N ALA A 109 -2.18 -2.56 3.87
CA ALA A 109 -1.81 -3.73 3.08
C ALA A 109 -1.76 -4.99 3.93
N LEU A 110 -1.17 -4.93 5.14
CA LEU A 110 -1.13 -6.07 6.08
C LEU A 110 -2.53 -6.49 6.51
N GLU A 111 -3.44 -5.54 6.76
CA GLU A 111 -4.86 -5.84 6.97
C GLU A 111 -5.42 -6.63 5.79
N ALA A 112 -5.31 -6.11 4.55
CA ALA A 112 -5.82 -6.79 3.36
C ALA A 112 -5.19 -8.17 3.11
N ILE A 113 -3.90 -8.34 3.40
CA ILE A 113 -3.20 -9.63 3.32
C ILE A 113 -3.75 -10.63 4.35
N HIS A 114 -4.10 -10.16 5.55
CA HIS A 114 -4.54 -11.00 6.67
C HIS A 114 -6.07 -11.14 6.80
N ASP A 115 -6.86 -10.33 6.10
CA ASP A 115 -8.34 -10.31 6.12
C ASP A 115 -9.01 -11.59 5.56
N SER A 116 -8.22 -12.64 5.32
CA SER A 116 -8.67 -13.95 4.84
C SER A 116 -8.21 -15.10 5.73
N LYS A 117 -7.93 -14.81 7.01
CA LYS A 117 -7.55 -15.80 8.03
C LYS A 117 -8.71 -16.29 8.91
N ASP A 118 -9.94 -15.91 8.61
CA ASP A 118 -11.14 -16.46 9.27
C ASP A 118 -11.83 -17.52 8.41
#